data_AF-A0A8J7L9Z8-F1
#
_entry.id   AF-A0A8J7L9Z8-F1
#
_cell.length_a   1.000
_cell.length_b   1.000
_cell.length_c   1.000
_cell.angle_alpha   90.00
_cell.angle_beta   90.00
_cell.angle_gamma   90.00
#
_symmetry.space_group_name_H-M   'P 1'
#
loop_
_entity.id
_entity.type
_entity.pdbx_description
1 polymer ?
#
loop_
_entity_poly.entity_id
_entity_poly.type
_entity_poly.pdbx_seq_one_letter_code
_entity_poly.pdbx_strand_id
1 'polypeptide(L)'
;MSFVVVGKSPKAHYTQISNALIRNSEIDDSTFRLICWMSSHDEGYQINFKNIQLALGYGRDKLRKILKNAEAHNYLVRRKIRTDGGLFDFEYHIFKDTSHAIAFANSLPQSELTNYNSETDVTRGGFTGGGQTGGGSTRGGFTGGGSAGGGSTGGGESAPLLEEQY
;
A
#
# COMPACT_ATOMS: atom_id res chain seq x y z
N MET A 1 -25.54 -23.28 -7.77
CA MET A 1 -24.84 -22.25 -8.58
C MET A 1 -25.45 -20.92 -8.26
N SER A 2 -24.62 -19.90 -8.03
CA SER A 2 -25.07 -18.54 -7.76
C SER A 2 -24.85 -17.69 -9.02
N PHE A 3 -25.76 -16.76 -9.30
CA PHE A 3 -25.68 -15.87 -10.47
C PHE A 3 -25.44 -14.42 -10.01
N VAL A 4 -24.73 -13.65 -10.83
CA VAL A 4 -24.55 -12.21 -10.62
C VAL A 4 -25.68 -11.50 -11.38
N VAL A 5 -26.48 -10.71 -10.66
CA VAL A 5 -27.47 -9.80 -11.25
C VAL A 5 -26.96 -8.38 -11.09
N VAL A 6 -26.71 -7.70 -12.21
CA VAL A 6 -26.20 -6.33 -12.21
C VAL A 6 -27.35 -5.36 -11.98
N GLY A 7 -27.20 -4.46 -11.00
CA GLY A 7 -28.15 -3.38 -10.74
C GLY A 7 -28.13 -2.29 -11.83
N LYS A 8 -28.95 -1.25 -11.65
CA LYS A 8 -28.93 -0.09 -12.56
C LYS A 8 -27.58 0.62 -12.47
N SER A 9 -27.00 0.97 -13.62
CA SER A 9 -25.75 1.72 -13.68
C SER A 9 -25.91 3.13 -13.10
N PRO A 10 -24.89 3.66 -12.39
CA PRO A 10 -24.89 5.04 -11.94
C PRO A 10 -24.92 6.00 -13.14
N LYS A 11 -25.54 7.18 -12.95
CA LYS A 11 -25.68 8.21 -14.00
C LYS A 11 -24.63 9.31 -13.92
N ALA A 12 -24.00 9.50 -12.76
CA ALA A 12 -22.99 10.53 -12.50
C ALA A 12 -21.98 10.03 -11.45
N HIS A 13 -20.85 10.74 -11.32
CA HIS A 13 -19.78 10.45 -10.35
C HIS A 13 -19.27 9.00 -10.42
N TYR A 14 -18.92 8.55 -11.62
CA TYR A 14 -18.39 7.22 -11.85
C TYR A 14 -17.09 7.28 -12.66
N THR A 15 -16.23 6.31 -12.42
CA THR A 15 -15.03 6.08 -13.22
C THR A 15 -15.24 4.81 -14.03
N GLN A 16 -15.08 4.90 -15.34
CA GLN A 16 -15.08 3.71 -16.20
C GLN A 16 -13.80 2.92 -15.98
N ILE A 17 -13.92 1.67 -15.57
CA ILE A 17 -12.82 0.73 -15.35
C ILE A 17 -12.98 -0.46 -16.30
N SER A 18 -11.88 -0.97 -16.85
CA SER A 18 -11.94 -2.11 -17.76
C SER A 18 -12.28 -3.41 -17.02
N ASN A 19 -13.07 -4.28 -17.65
CA ASN A 19 -13.34 -5.61 -17.09
C ASN A 19 -12.06 -6.46 -16.98
N ALA A 20 -11.07 -6.21 -17.86
CA ALA A 20 -9.77 -6.88 -17.78
C ALA A 20 -9.07 -6.54 -16.47
N LEU A 21 -9.04 -5.26 -16.07
CA LEU A 21 -8.48 -4.82 -14.79
C LEU A 21 -9.24 -5.41 -13.59
N ILE A 22 -10.58 -5.39 -13.60
CA ILE A 22 -11.40 -5.93 -12.50
C ILE A 22 -11.18 -7.44 -12.31
N ARG A 23 -10.95 -8.18 -13.40
CA ARG A 23 -10.79 -9.65 -13.38
C ARG A 23 -9.33 -10.09 -13.27
N ASN A 24 -8.38 -9.15 -13.25
CA ASN A 24 -6.97 -9.47 -13.17
C ASN A 24 -6.63 -9.94 -11.75
N SER A 25 -6.24 -11.21 -11.62
CA SER A 25 -5.86 -11.84 -10.35
C SER A 25 -4.35 -11.77 -10.06
N GLU A 26 -3.56 -11.19 -10.97
CA GLU A 26 -2.12 -11.03 -10.83
C GLU A 26 -1.74 -9.74 -10.08
N ILE A 27 -2.68 -8.79 -9.97
CA ILE A 27 -2.49 -7.56 -9.19
C ILE A 27 -3.07 -7.69 -7.78
N ASP A 28 -2.44 -7.02 -6.83
CA ASP A 28 -2.96 -6.97 -5.45
C ASP A 28 -4.24 -6.11 -5.38
N ASP A 29 -5.16 -6.44 -4.46
CA ASP A 29 -6.36 -5.63 -4.19
C ASP A 29 -6.02 -4.16 -3.87
N SER A 30 -4.90 -3.93 -3.15
CA SER A 30 -4.42 -2.58 -2.87
C SER A 30 -3.90 -1.84 -4.10
N THR A 31 -3.36 -2.57 -5.08
CA THR A 31 -2.97 -2.03 -6.39
C THR A 31 -4.20 -1.69 -7.21
N PHE A 32 -5.20 -2.57 -7.26
CA PHE A 32 -6.49 -2.28 -7.87
C PHE A 32 -7.14 -1.03 -7.26
N ARG A 33 -7.12 -0.90 -5.92
CA ARG A 33 -7.63 0.28 -5.21
C ARG A 33 -6.88 1.56 -5.60
N LEU A 34 -5.55 1.51 -5.69
CA LEU A 34 -4.74 2.65 -6.13
C LEU A 34 -5.14 3.09 -7.55
N ILE A 35 -5.25 2.14 -8.50
CA ILE A 35 -5.59 2.44 -9.90
C ILE A 35 -6.98 3.09 -9.98
N CYS A 36 -7.97 2.53 -9.29
CA CYS A 36 -9.32 3.10 -9.25
C CYS A 36 -9.33 4.51 -8.67
N TRP A 37 -8.61 4.74 -7.57
CA TRP A 37 -8.55 6.05 -6.93
C TRP A 37 -7.87 7.10 -7.81
N MET A 38 -6.67 6.80 -8.34
CA MET A 38 -5.95 7.73 -9.22
C MET A 38 -6.73 8.05 -10.49
N SER A 39 -7.38 7.05 -11.10
CA SER A 39 -8.18 7.24 -12.32
C SER A 39 -9.54 7.92 -12.09
N SER A 40 -9.92 8.15 -10.83
CA SER A 40 -11.16 8.86 -10.48
C SER A 40 -11.01 10.38 -10.43
N HIS A 41 -9.78 10.88 -10.47
CA HIS A 41 -9.50 12.30 -10.51
C HIS A 41 -9.53 12.86 -11.93
N ASP A 42 -9.77 14.16 -12.04
CA ASP A 42 -9.68 14.89 -13.30
C ASP A 42 -8.22 14.96 -13.80
N GLU A 43 -8.07 15.17 -15.11
CA GLU A 43 -6.76 15.37 -15.73
C GLU A 43 -6.04 16.58 -15.09
N GLY A 44 -4.74 16.43 -14.83
CA GLY A 44 -3.92 17.45 -14.18
C GLY A 44 -4.04 17.51 -12.65
N TYR A 45 -4.81 16.62 -12.02
CA TYR A 45 -4.86 16.52 -10.57
C TYR A 45 -3.48 16.24 -9.97
N GLN A 46 -3.01 17.16 -9.11
CA GLN A 46 -1.67 17.09 -8.54
C GLN A 46 -1.62 16.16 -7.34
N ILE A 47 -0.81 15.12 -7.47
CA ILE A 47 -0.54 14.16 -6.40
C ILE A 47 0.95 14.07 -6.13
N ASN A 48 1.28 13.77 -4.88
CA ASN A 48 2.61 13.34 -4.48
C ASN A 48 2.48 12.10 -3.59
N PHE A 49 3.61 11.48 -3.28
CA PHE A 49 3.64 10.27 -2.48
C PHE A 49 2.89 10.41 -1.13
N LYS A 50 3.07 11.54 -0.43
CA LYS A 50 2.42 11.81 0.86
C LYS A 50 0.91 11.96 0.73
N ASN A 51 0.42 12.63 -0.32
CA ASN A 51 -1.00 12.78 -0.60
C ASN A 51 -1.66 11.41 -0.81
N ILE A 52 -1.00 10.51 -1.56
CA ILE A 52 -1.49 9.14 -1.79
C ILE A 52 -1.54 8.36 -0.48
N GLN A 53 -0.50 8.46 0.37
CA GLN A 53 -0.49 7.81 1.67
C GLN A 53 -1.66 8.24 2.56
N LEU A 54 -1.93 9.54 2.61
CA LEU A 54 -3.03 10.09 3.42
C LEU A 54 -4.39 9.68 2.86
N ALA A 55 -4.58 9.75 1.54
CA ALA A 55 -5.85 9.43 0.90
C ALA A 55 -6.22 7.94 1.00
N LEU A 56 -5.23 7.04 0.95
CA LEU A 56 -5.45 5.59 0.95
C LEU A 56 -5.15 4.92 2.30
N GLY A 57 -4.60 5.65 3.27
CA GLY A 57 -4.22 5.13 4.59
C GLY A 57 -3.07 4.12 4.55
N TYR A 58 -2.18 4.21 3.56
CA TYR A 58 -1.07 3.27 3.41
C TYR A 58 0.23 3.79 4.02
N GLY A 59 0.88 2.94 4.81
CA GLY A 59 2.26 3.15 5.25
C GLY A 59 3.23 3.22 4.07
N ARG A 60 4.37 3.89 4.26
CA ARG A 60 5.33 4.19 3.18
C ARG A 60 5.78 2.94 2.42
N ASP A 61 6.15 1.89 3.12
CA ASP A 61 6.69 0.69 2.48
C ASP A 61 5.59 -0.13 1.80
N LYS A 62 4.37 -0.10 2.32
CA LYS A 62 3.20 -0.67 1.64
C LYS A 62 2.93 0.08 0.34
N LEU A 63 2.91 1.42 0.36
CA LEU A 63 2.68 2.20 -0.85
C LEU A 63 3.76 1.94 -1.92
N ARG A 64 5.03 1.81 -1.53
CA ARG A 64 6.10 1.44 -2.48
C ARG A 64 5.85 0.09 -3.15
N LYS A 65 5.42 -0.93 -2.39
CA LYS A 65 5.07 -2.24 -2.95
C LYS A 65 3.91 -2.14 -3.93
N ILE A 66 2.87 -1.38 -3.56
CA ILE A 66 1.70 -1.14 -4.42
C ILE A 66 2.10 -0.48 -5.73
N LEU A 67 2.92 0.59 -5.67
CA LEU A 67 3.41 1.27 -6.88
C LEU A 67 4.23 0.33 -7.77
N LYS A 68 5.13 -0.46 -7.17
CA LYS A 68 5.94 -1.45 -7.90
C LYS A 68 5.07 -2.53 -8.56
N ASN A 69 4.01 -2.98 -7.88
CA ASN A 69 3.08 -3.95 -8.45
C ASN A 69 2.28 -3.32 -9.61
N ALA A 70 1.77 -2.09 -9.46
CA ALA A 70 1.10 -1.37 -10.56
C ALA A 70 2.00 -1.22 -11.80
N GLU A 71 3.28 -0.92 -11.57
CA GLU A 71 4.31 -0.79 -12.58
C GLU A 71 4.60 -2.12 -13.30
N ALA A 72 4.83 -3.19 -12.53
CA ALA A 72 5.14 -4.51 -13.07
C ALA A 72 4.02 -5.09 -13.95
N HIS A 73 2.77 -4.73 -13.66
CA HIS A 73 1.59 -5.18 -14.42
C HIS A 73 1.10 -4.17 -15.47
N ASN A 74 1.92 -3.16 -15.82
CA ASN A 74 1.61 -2.17 -16.87
C ASN A 74 0.32 -1.37 -16.62
N TYR A 75 0.07 -0.97 -15.37
CA TYR A 75 -1.01 -0.03 -15.04
C TYR A 75 -0.49 1.33 -14.58
N LEU A 76 0.80 1.44 -14.27
CA LEU A 76 1.45 2.67 -13.85
C LEU A 76 2.77 2.86 -14.61
N VAL A 77 2.99 4.05 -15.14
CA VAL A 77 4.29 4.52 -15.62
C VAL A 77 4.68 5.73 -14.78
N ARG A 78 5.84 5.69 -14.12
CA ARG A 78 6.37 6.87 -13.42
C ARG A 78 7.54 7.46 -14.21
N ARG A 79 7.45 8.75 -14.48
CA ARG A 79 8.51 9.53 -15.12
C ARG A 79 9.22 10.36 -14.06
N LYS A 80 10.54 10.27 -14.00
CA LYS A 80 11.39 11.05 -13.12
C LYS A 80 11.47 12.48 -13.65
N ILE A 81 11.07 13.44 -12.83
CA ILE A 81 11.12 14.87 -13.17
C ILE A 81 12.09 15.60 -12.24
N ARG A 82 12.63 16.71 -12.72
CA ARG A 82 13.37 17.67 -11.90
C ARG A 82 12.42 18.78 -11.49
N THR A 83 12.39 19.10 -10.21
CA THR A 83 11.70 20.29 -9.72
C THR A 83 12.56 21.52 -9.93
N ASP A 84 11.96 22.71 -9.87
CA ASP A 84 12.66 23.99 -10.01
C ASP A 84 13.80 24.16 -8.97
N GLY A 85 13.69 23.49 -7.83
CA GLY A 85 14.72 23.45 -6.78
C GLY A 85 15.83 22.42 -7.03
N GLY A 86 15.86 21.75 -8.18
CA GLY A 86 16.85 20.74 -8.55
C GLY A 86 16.65 19.37 -7.88
N LEU A 87 15.60 19.19 -7.07
CA LEU A 87 15.25 17.90 -6.49
C LEU A 87 14.59 17.00 -7.53
N PHE A 88 14.60 15.70 -7.28
CA PHE A 88 13.87 14.74 -8.09
C PHE A 88 12.47 14.50 -7.52
N ASP A 89 11.48 14.44 -8.41
CA ASP A 89 10.13 13.99 -8.12
C ASP A 89 9.65 13.04 -9.22
N PHE A 90 8.40 12.60 -9.14
CA PHE A 90 7.80 11.69 -10.09
C PHE A 90 6.47 12.22 -10.61
N GLU A 91 6.34 12.18 -11.94
CA GLU A 91 5.06 12.29 -12.62
C GLU A 91 4.44 10.88 -12.74
N TYR A 92 3.17 10.75 -12.38
CA TYR A 92 2.47 9.46 -12.34
C TYR A 92 1.47 9.37 -13.49
N HIS A 93 1.67 8.40 -14.39
CA HIS A 93 0.76 8.12 -15.49
C HIS A 93 0.03 6.81 -15.21
N ILE A 94 -1.26 6.90 -14.86
CA ILE A 94 -2.09 5.75 -14.51
C ILE A 94 -2.95 5.31 -15.70
N PHE A 95 -3.07 3.99 -15.90
CA PHE A 95 -3.78 3.40 -17.01
C PHE A 95 -4.84 2.40 -16.54
N LYS A 96 -5.89 2.25 -17.33
CA LYS A 96 -6.99 1.30 -17.12
C LYS A 96 -6.96 0.13 -18.10
N ASP A 97 -6.04 0.22 -19.06
CA ASP A 97 -5.72 -0.80 -20.05
C ASP A 97 -4.20 -0.85 -20.21
N THR A 98 -3.66 -2.06 -20.28
CA THR A 98 -2.22 -2.31 -20.30
C THR A 98 -1.59 -1.91 -21.62
N SER A 99 -2.33 -2.04 -22.74
CA SER A 99 -1.85 -1.69 -24.08
C SER A 99 -1.45 -0.21 -24.16
N HIS A 100 -2.26 0.68 -23.58
CA HIS A 100 -1.96 2.10 -23.52
C HIS A 100 -0.75 2.41 -22.64
N ALA A 101 -0.59 1.73 -21.51
CA ALA A 101 0.57 1.92 -20.63
C ALA A 101 1.88 1.54 -21.34
N ILE A 102 1.88 0.40 -22.04
CA ILE A 102 3.05 -0.09 -22.79
C ILE A 102 3.39 0.87 -23.93
N ALA A 103 2.38 1.30 -24.71
CA ALA A 103 2.59 2.25 -25.79
C ALA A 103 3.16 3.58 -25.28
N PHE A 104 2.64 4.09 -24.16
CA PHE A 104 3.13 5.31 -23.53
C PHE A 104 4.56 5.15 -22.99
N ALA A 105 4.86 4.05 -22.29
CA ALA A 105 6.21 3.77 -21.79
C ALA A 105 7.23 3.73 -22.94
N ASN A 106 6.91 3.05 -24.05
CA ASN A 106 7.78 2.97 -25.22
C ASN A 106 7.95 4.32 -25.96
N SER A 107 7.08 5.29 -25.73
CA SER A 107 7.18 6.62 -26.33
C SER A 107 8.15 7.56 -25.59
N LEU A 108 8.59 7.18 -24.38
CA LEU A 108 9.43 8.02 -23.52
C LEU A 108 10.90 7.61 -23.56
N PRO A 109 11.83 8.55 -23.26
CA PRO A 109 13.23 8.19 -23.06
C PRO A 109 13.35 7.24 -21.87
N GLN A 110 13.89 6.04 -22.10
CA GLN A 110 13.91 4.99 -21.09
C GLN A 110 14.69 5.37 -19.81
N SER A 111 15.65 6.31 -19.92
CA SER A 111 16.40 6.87 -18.78
C SER A 111 15.55 7.68 -17.80
N GLU A 112 14.37 8.11 -18.22
CA GLU A 112 13.45 8.89 -17.38
C GLU A 112 12.45 8.00 -16.63
N LEU A 113 12.38 6.70 -16.93
CA LEU A 113 11.43 5.79 -16.30
C LEU A 113 12.03 5.12 -15.06
N THR A 114 11.22 4.95 -14.02
CA THR A 114 11.58 4.28 -12.77
C THR A 114 11.84 2.78 -12.92
N ASN A 115 11.22 2.12 -13.90
CA ASN A 115 11.34 0.67 -14.13
C ASN A 115 12.29 0.31 -15.26
N TYR A 116 13.21 1.20 -15.61
CA TYR A 116 14.41 0.73 -16.29
C TYR A 116 15.17 -0.15 -15.28
N ASN A 117 15.18 -1.46 -15.51
CA ASN A 117 16.05 -2.40 -14.81
C ASN A 117 17.51 -2.03 -15.11
N SER A 118 18.06 -1.05 -14.41
CA SER A 118 19.45 -1.14 -14.01
C SER A 118 19.46 -2.11 -12.83
N GLU A 119 19.86 -3.35 -13.10
CA GLU A 119 20.08 -4.45 -12.17
C GLU A 119 21.18 -4.15 -11.11
N THR A 120 21.41 -2.87 -10.79
CA THR A 120 22.59 -2.37 -10.06
C THR A 120 22.24 -1.49 -8.85
N ASP A 121 21.10 -1.69 -8.20
CA ASP A 121 20.83 -1.03 -6.90
C ASP A 121 20.26 -1.98 -5.83
N VAL A 122 20.83 -3.18 -5.77
CA VAL A 122 20.68 -4.11 -4.62
C VAL A 122 21.82 -3.93 -3.60
N THR A 123 22.69 -2.94 -3.78
CA THR A 123 23.88 -2.75 -2.93
C THR A 123 23.90 -1.39 -2.26
N ARG A 124 22.86 -1.07 -1.46
CA ARG A 124 22.98 -0.03 -0.41
C ARG A 124 21.90 -0.16 0.67
N GLY A 125 22.00 -1.26 1.40
CA GLY A 125 21.33 -1.44 2.69
C GLY A 125 22.25 -2.26 3.58
N GLY A 126 23.34 -1.65 4.03
CA GLY A 126 24.29 -2.26 4.96
C GLY A 126 23.58 -2.72 6.23
N PHE A 127 23.28 -4.01 6.31
CA PHE A 127 22.95 -4.70 7.54
C PHE A 127 24.28 -4.92 8.28
N THR A 128 24.65 -4.00 9.16
CA THR A 128 25.68 -4.25 10.18
C THR A 128 25.07 -5.15 11.25
N GLY A 129 25.07 -6.46 10.99
CA GLY A 129 24.75 -7.50 11.97
C GLY A 129 25.96 -8.39 12.17
N GLY A 130 26.73 -8.16 13.24
CA GLY A 130 27.94 -8.93 13.51
C GLY A 130 28.58 -8.60 14.86
N GLY A 131 27.78 -8.44 15.92
CA GLY A 131 28.27 -8.41 17.29
C GLY A 131 28.33 -9.84 17.83
N GLN A 132 29.53 -10.43 17.82
CA GLN A 132 29.81 -11.63 18.61
C GLN A 132 29.74 -11.27 20.10
N THR A 133 28.91 -11.98 20.86
CA THR A 133 29.12 -12.14 22.30
C THR A 133 29.07 -13.61 22.63
N GLY A 134 30.23 -14.14 23.01
CA GLY A 134 30.41 -15.52 23.41
C GLY A 134 30.07 -15.77 24.87
N GLY A 135 29.82 -17.04 25.17
CA GLY A 135 30.37 -17.75 26.33
C GLY A 135 29.85 -17.38 27.73
N GLY A 136 29.15 -18.30 28.37
CA GLY A 136 28.91 -18.25 29.82
C GLY A 136 27.95 -19.31 30.32
N SER A 137 28.46 -20.54 30.49
CA SER A 137 27.79 -21.61 31.23
C SER A 137 28.07 -21.43 32.73
N THR A 138 27.02 -21.40 33.56
CA THR A 138 27.08 -21.88 34.94
C THR A 138 25.70 -22.31 35.44
N ARG A 139 25.78 -23.21 36.41
CA ARG A 139 24.84 -24.24 36.83
C ARG A 139 24.36 -23.92 38.25
N GLY A 140 23.10 -24.19 38.54
CA GLY A 140 22.65 -24.59 39.89
C GLY A 140 21.75 -23.60 40.64
N GLY A 141 20.77 -24.15 41.36
CA GLY A 141 20.11 -23.47 42.48
C GLY A 141 18.61 -23.75 42.62
N PHE A 142 18.25 -24.87 43.24
CA PHE A 142 16.94 -25.13 43.85
C PHE A 142 16.70 -24.20 45.04
N THR A 143 15.46 -23.72 45.22
CA THR A 143 14.66 -23.61 46.48
C THR A 143 13.30 -22.97 46.09
N GLY A 144 12.14 -23.63 46.23
CA GLY A 144 11.31 -23.70 47.45
C GLY A 144 10.76 -22.31 47.82
N GLY A 145 9.49 -22.00 47.99
CA GLY A 145 8.20 -22.67 48.15
C GLY A 145 7.22 -21.56 48.63
N GLY A 146 5.90 -21.74 48.56
CA GLY A 146 4.97 -20.83 49.24
C GLY A 146 3.62 -20.62 48.56
N SER A 147 2.60 -21.30 49.11
CA SER A 147 1.17 -21.14 48.85
C SER A 147 0.56 -19.88 49.48
N ALA A 148 -0.73 -19.68 49.16
CA ALA A 148 -1.74 -18.77 49.73
C ALA A 148 -1.69 -17.35 49.17
N GLY A 149 -2.79 -16.67 48.84
CA GLY A 149 -4.22 -16.87 49.07
C GLY A 149 -4.86 -15.51 48.76
N GLY A 150 -5.93 -15.44 47.97
CA GLY A 150 -7.25 -15.09 48.50
C GLY A 150 -7.54 -13.58 48.36
N GLY A 151 -8.72 -13.22 47.84
CA GLY A 151 -9.19 -11.83 47.89
C GLY A 151 -10.12 -11.43 46.76
N SER A 152 -11.38 -11.89 46.85
CA SER A 152 -12.53 -11.37 46.12
C SER A 152 -13.10 -10.14 46.79
N THR A 153 -13.39 -9.09 46.03
CA THR A 153 -14.50 -8.12 46.21
C THR A 153 -14.73 -7.49 44.81
N GLY A 154 -15.86 -7.67 44.13
CA GLY A 154 -17.17 -7.06 44.44
C GLY A 154 -17.09 -5.56 44.18
N GLY A 155 -17.89 -4.87 43.37
CA GLY A 155 -19.09 -5.14 42.59
C GLY A 155 -19.49 -3.77 41.96
N GLY A 156 -20.38 -3.76 40.98
CA GLY A 156 -20.85 -2.50 40.39
C GLY A 156 -21.58 -2.69 39.06
N GLU A 157 -22.74 -3.33 39.10
CA GLU A 157 -23.78 -3.18 38.09
C GLU A 157 -24.22 -1.72 37.99
N SER A 158 -24.30 -1.17 36.77
CA SER A 158 -25.47 -0.40 36.29
C SER A 158 -25.32 -0.06 34.80
N ALA A 159 -26.07 -0.78 33.96
CA ALA A 159 -26.87 -0.17 32.90
C ALA A 159 -28.32 -0.10 33.45
N PRO A 160 -29.28 0.73 32.95
CA PRO A 160 -29.42 1.06 31.52
C PRO A 160 -30.17 2.39 31.14
N LEU A 161 -30.37 2.55 29.82
CA LEU A 161 -31.45 3.21 29.06
C LEU A 161 -31.59 4.75 28.88
N LEU A 162 -32.11 5.03 27.65
CA LEU A 162 -32.87 6.17 27.09
C LEU A 162 -32.05 7.15 26.24
N GLU A 163 -32.23 7.14 24.90
CA GLU A 163 -33.20 7.96 24.11
C GLU A 163 -32.80 9.45 24.16
N GLU A 164 -32.82 10.28 23.13
CA GLU A 164 -33.44 10.33 21.81
C GLU A 164 -32.81 11.56 21.08
N GLN A 165 -32.91 11.58 19.74
CA GLN A 165 -33.04 12.78 18.87
C GLN A 165 -31.98 13.91 18.92
N TYR A 166 -31.22 14.05 17.83
CA TYR A 166 -31.40 15.09 16.79
C TYR A 166 -30.62 14.70 15.52
#